data_AF-A0A6C0ERT3-F1
#
_entry.id   AF-A0A6C0ERT3-F1
#
_cell.length_a   1.000
_cell.length_b   1.000
_cell.length_c   1.000
_cell.angle_alpha   90.00
_cell.angle_beta   90.00
_cell.angle_gamma   90.00
#
_symmetry.space_group_name_H-M   'P 1'
#
loop_
_entity.id
_entity.type
_entity.pdbx_description
1 polymer ?
#
loop_
_entity_poly.entity_id
_entity_poly.type
_entity_poly.pdbx_seq_one_letter_code
_entity_poly.pdbx_strand_id
1 'polypeptide(L)'
;MYKLYMKSRELFTDGWNSFWHVLLGIFSIRFLAIVPIFVIYQLIDFYDKNLFVDIAEFFIGFFSINFVVFILNSCKIKHYLIDESFYKSVFPKYF
;
A
#
# COMPACT_ATOMS: atom_id res chain seq x y z
N MET A 1 24.73 -27.66 -7.66
CA MET A 1 23.59 -26.85 -8.13
C MET A 1 23.88 -25.40 -7.79
N TYR A 2 24.35 -24.60 -8.76
CA TYR A 2 24.70 -23.20 -8.51
C TYR A 2 23.40 -22.39 -8.30
N LYS A 3 23.19 -21.88 -7.09
CA LYS A 3 22.19 -20.83 -6.82
C LYS A 3 22.70 -19.55 -7.46
N LEU A 4 22.29 -19.30 -8.71
CA LEU A 4 22.40 -17.97 -9.30
C LEU A 4 21.46 -17.06 -8.50
N TYR A 5 22.02 -16.21 -7.64
CA TYR A 5 21.27 -15.13 -7.02
C TYR A 5 20.80 -14.20 -8.14
N MET A 6 19.56 -14.38 -8.61
CA MET A 6 18.98 -13.46 -9.57
C MET A 6 18.77 -12.13 -8.85
N LYS A 7 19.39 -11.08 -9.37
CA LYS A 7 19.20 -9.71 -8.88
C LYS A 7 17.71 -9.34 -8.98
N SER A 8 17.17 -8.85 -7.87
CA SER A 8 15.82 -8.27 -7.83
C SER A 8 15.75 -7.02 -8.70
N ARG A 9 14.56 -6.70 -9.22
CA ARG A 9 14.35 -5.45 -9.95
C ARG A 9 14.40 -4.25 -9.01
N GLU A 10 14.53 -3.06 -9.58
CA GLU A 10 14.45 -1.82 -8.80
C GLU A 10 12.99 -1.43 -8.55
N LEU A 11 12.75 -0.61 -7.52
CA LEU A 11 11.42 -0.11 -7.21
C LEU A 11 10.84 0.69 -8.38
N PHE A 12 9.55 0.48 -8.65
CA PHE A 12 8.75 1.18 -9.68
C PHE A 12 9.21 0.96 -11.12
N THR A 13 9.97 -0.11 -11.39
CA THR A 13 10.50 -0.39 -12.73
C THR A 13 9.68 -1.38 -13.54
N ASP A 14 8.63 -1.97 -12.96
CA ASP A 14 7.82 -3.02 -13.60
C ASP A 14 6.51 -2.50 -14.23
N GLY A 15 6.48 -1.19 -14.52
CA GLY A 15 5.37 -0.53 -15.18
C GLY A 15 4.01 -0.76 -14.48
N TRP A 16 3.12 -1.48 -15.16
CA TRP A 16 1.77 -1.77 -14.66
C TRP A 16 1.77 -2.62 -13.39
N ASN A 17 2.73 -3.53 -13.21
CA ASN A 17 2.78 -4.38 -12.03
C ASN A 17 3.08 -3.53 -10.78
N SER A 18 4.12 -2.69 -10.85
CA SER A 18 4.43 -1.71 -9.81
C SER A 18 3.27 -0.76 -9.53
N PHE A 19 2.58 -0.30 -10.58
CA PHE A 19 1.40 0.55 -10.41
C PHE A 19 0.30 -0.15 -9.60
N TRP A 20 -0.02 -1.41 -9.91
CA TRP A 20 -1.06 -2.16 -9.21
C TRP A 20 -0.71 -2.39 -7.74
N HIS A 21 0.55 -2.69 -7.41
CA HIS A 21 0.99 -2.87 -6.03
C HIS A 21 0.78 -1.60 -5.21
N VAL A 22 1.20 -0.45 -5.74
CA VAL A 22 1.00 0.85 -5.10
C VAL A 22 -0.49 1.16 -4.95
N LEU A 23 -1.28 0.95 -6.00
CA LEU A 23 -2.72 1.25 -5.99
C LEU A 23 -3.48 0.36 -4.99
N LEU A 24 -3.17 -0.93 -4.90
CA LEU A 24 -3.72 -1.84 -3.90
C LEU A 24 -3.32 -1.40 -2.48
N GLY A 25 -2.08 -0.93 -2.31
CA GLY A 25 -1.60 -0.32 -1.08
C GLY A 25 -2.48 0.86 -0.65
N ILE A 26 -2.80 1.76 -1.59
CA ILE A 26 -3.68 2.91 -1.35
C ILE A 26 -5.10 2.45 -0.96
N PHE A 27 -5.69 1.51 -1.70
CA PHE A 27 -7.03 1.01 -1.42
C PHE A 27 -7.14 0.24 -0.09
N SER A 28 -6.04 -0.31 0.40
CA SER A 28 -6.04 -1.08 1.65
C SER A 28 -6.33 -0.24 2.90
N ILE A 29 -6.26 1.10 2.83
CA ILE A 29 -6.79 1.99 3.88
C ILE A 29 -8.29 1.78 4.08
N ARG A 30 -9.04 1.68 2.98
CA ARG A 30 -10.49 1.49 3.00
C ARG A 30 -10.85 0.03 3.30
N PHE A 31 -10.09 -0.88 2.71
CA PHE A 31 -10.33 -2.31 2.78
C PHE A 31 -9.11 -3.01 3.40
N LEU A 32 -9.03 -2.97 4.74
CA LEU A 32 -7.92 -3.57 5.51
C LEU A 32 -7.65 -5.03 5.17
N ALA A 33 -8.68 -5.78 4.73
CA ALA A 33 -8.56 -7.16 4.28
C ALA A 33 -7.63 -7.33 3.05
N ILE A 34 -7.40 -6.28 2.26
CA ILE A 34 -6.47 -6.31 1.13
C ILE A 34 -5.05 -6.61 1.61
N VAL A 35 -4.63 -6.12 2.79
CA VAL A 35 -3.26 -6.31 3.30
C VAL A 35 -2.92 -7.81 3.48
N PRO A 36 -3.67 -8.60 4.28
CA PRO A 36 -3.36 -10.02 4.41
C PRO A 36 -3.58 -10.80 3.10
N ILE A 37 -4.56 -10.43 2.27
CA ILE A 37 -4.79 -11.09 0.97
C ILE A 37 -3.59 -10.88 0.04
N PHE A 38 -3.08 -9.65 -0.05
CA PHE A 38 -1.94 -9.30 -0.89
C PHE A 38 -0.66 -9.97 -0.39
N VAL A 39 -0.41 -9.97 0.92
CA VAL A 39 0.75 -10.65 1.50
C VAL A 39 0.67 -12.16 1.24
N ILE A 40 -0.48 -12.80 1.44
CA ILE A 40 -0.66 -14.22 1.13
C ILE A 40 -0.44 -14.47 -0.35
N TYR A 41 -1.02 -13.65 -1.23
CA TYR A 41 -0.85 -13.76 -2.68
C TYR A 41 0.63 -13.72 -3.09
N GLN A 42 1.39 -12.78 -2.55
CA GLN A 42 2.83 -12.66 -2.78
C GLN A 42 3.60 -13.88 -2.24
N LEU A 43 3.22 -14.39 -1.06
CA LEU A 43 3.84 -15.56 -0.45
C LEU A 43 3.53 -16.89 -1.15
N ILE A 44 2.54 -16.95 -2.06
CA ILE A 44 2.28 -18.14 -2.89
C ILE A 44 3.52 -18.45 -3.74
N ASP A 45 4.20 -17.43 -4.25
CA ASP A 45 5.48 -17.56 -4.95
C ASP A 45 6.64 -17.00 -4.12
N PHE A 46 6.89 -17.64 -2.98
CA PHE A 46 7.94 -17.22 -2.03
C PHE A 46 9.35 -17.15 -2.64
N TYR A 47 9.59 -17.83 -3.77
CA TYR A 47 10.90 -17.84 -4.43
C TYR A 47 11.06 -16.74 -5.48
N ASP A 48 10.02 -15.92 -5.70
CA ASP A 48 10.15 -14.76 -6.57
C ASP A 48 11.22 -13.80 -6.03
N LYS A 49 12.21 -13.51 -6.87
CA LYS A 49 13.26 -12.52 -6.58
C LYS A 49 12.71 -11.11 -6.35
N ASN A 50 11.51 -10.81 -6.84
CA ASN A 50 10.84 -9.52 -6.71
C ASN A 50 9.88 -9.45 -5.52
N LEU A 51 9.68 -10.54 -4.77
CA LEU A 51 8.76 -10.62 -3.63
C LEU A 51 8.86 -9.40 -2.69
N PHE A 52 10.07 -9.07 -2.26
CA PHE A 52 10.31 -7.95 -1.36
C PHE A 52 10.08 -6.59 -2.02
N VAL A 53 10.32 -6.47 -3.33
CA VAL A 53 10.07 -5.25 -4.08
C VAL A 53 8.57 -5.01 -4.21
N ASP A 54 7.81 -6.04 -4.57
CA ASP A 54 6.35 -5.98 -4.68
C ASP A 54 5.69 -5.64 -3.34
N ILE A 55 6.16 -6.26 -2.24
CA ILE A 55 5.71 -5.93 -0.87
C ILE A 55 6.06 -4.48 -0.52
N ALA A 56 7.28 -4.02 -0.84
CA ALA A 56 7.68 -2.65 -0.56
C ALA A 56 6.83 -1.63 -1.33
N GLU A 57 6.56 -1.86 -2.62
CA GLU A 57 5.71 -1.00 -3.45
C GLU A 57 4.29 -0.89 -2.89
N PHE A 58 3.72 -2.00 -2.42
CA PHE A 58 2.44 -2.01 -1.73
C PHE A 58 2.44 -1.14 -0.47
N PHE A 59 3.43 -1.31 0.40
CA PHE A 59 3.52 -0.53 1.63
C PHE A 59 3.82 0.95 1.38
N ILE A 60 4.57 1.29 0.33
CA ILE A 60 4.76 2.69 -0.09
C ILE A 60 3.41 3.30 -0.47
N GLY A 61 2.58 2.58 -1.24
CA GLY A 61 1.20 2.97 -1.50
C GLY A 61 0.42 3.23 -0.22
N PHE A 62 0.37 2.24 0.68
CA PHE A 62 -0.34 2.34 1.96
C PHE A 62 0.11 3.52 2.84
N PHE A 63 1.42 3.73 3.00
CA PHE A 63 1.93 4.82 3.84
C PHE A 63 1.77 6.19 3.18
N SER A 64 1.92 6.29 1.85
CA SER A 64 1.81 7.57 1.15
C SER A 64 0.45 8.23 1.35
N ILE A 65 -0.65 7.46 1.23
CA ILE A 65 -1.99 8.00 1.42
C ILE A 65 -2.30 8.27 2.90
N ASN A 66 -1.79 7.45 3.83
CA ASN A 66 -1.88 7.76 5.26
C ASN A 66 -1.15 9.07 5.60
N PHE A 67 0.02 9.30 5.01
CA PHE A 67 0.78 10.54 5.17
C PHE A 67 0.03 11.74 4.60
N VAL A 68 -0.58 11.61 3.41
CA VAL A 68 -1.43 12.66 2.83
C VAL A 68 -2.61 12.98 3.76
N VAL A 69 -3.33 11.97 4.25
CA VAL A 69 -4.44 12.16 5.21
C VAL A 69 -3.96 12.86 6.47
N PHE A 70 -2.80 12.44 7.02
CA PHE A 70 -2.19 13.09 8.17
C PHE A 70 -1.90 14.57 7.92
N ILE A 71 -1.24 14.91 6.81
CA ILE A 71 -0.93 16.30 6.44
C ILE A 71 -2.22 17.14 6.31
N LEU A 72 -3.23 16.62 5.60
CA LEU A 72 -4.52 17.31 5.43
C LEU A 72 -5.19 17.61 6.79
N ASN A 73 -5.14 16.66 7.72
CA ASN A 73 -5.64 16.83 9.07
C ASN A 73 -4.82 17.85 9.89
N SER A 74 -3.50 17.78 9.80
CA SER A 74 -2.58 18.69 10.52
C SER A 74 -2.69 20.14 10.04
N CYS A 75 -2.99 20.36 8.76
CA CYS A 75 -3.11 21.70 8.17
C CYS A 75 -4.42 22.44 8.53
N LYS A 76 -5.33 21.89 9.35
CA LYS A 76 -6.65 22.49 9.63
C LYS A 76 -7.44 22.84 8.36
N ILE A 77 -7.40 22.00 7.31
CA ILE A 77 -8.47 22.03 6.29
C ILE A 77 -9.69 21.33 6.90
N LYS A 78 -10.28 21.96 7.92
CA LYS A 78 -11.34 21.36 8.73
C LYS A 78 -12.73 21.47 8.11
N HIS A 79 -12.86 21.98 6.87
CA HIS A 79 -14.16 22.50 6.46
C HIS A 79 -14.68 22.20 5.05
N TYR A 80 -13.99 21.50 4.14
CA TYR A 80 -14.56 21.42 2.77
C TYR A 80 -14.38 20.16 1.91
N LEU A 81 -13.57 19.17 2.25
CA LEU A 81 -13.27 18.09 1.27
C LEU A 81 -13.41 16.64 1.76
N ILE A 82 -13.69 16.40 3.04
CA ILE A 82 -13.87 15.05 3.56
C ILE A 82 -15.13 15.06 4.40
N ASP A 83 -16.22 14.55 3.83
CA ASP A 83 -17.47 14.28 4.54
C ASP A 83 -17.14 13.48 5.82
N GLU A 84 -17.60 13.94 6.98
CA GLU A 84 -17.38 13.26 8.27
C GLU A 84 -17.82 11.78 8.21
N SER A 85 -18.78 11.46 7.34
CA SER A 85 -19.23 10.09 7.10
C SER A 85 -18.10 9.18 6.61
N PHE A 86 -17.24 9.67 5.72
CA PHE A 86 -16.07 8.95 5.22
C PHE A 86 -15.06 8.74 6.35
N TYR A 87 -14.76 9.79 7.13
CA TYR A 87 -13.76 9.71 8.18
C TYR A 87 -14.16 8.75 9.30
N LYS A 88 -15.42 8.82 9.77
CA LYS A 88 -15.97 7.89 10.78
C LYS A 88 -15.99 6.44 10.29
N SER A 89 -16.18 6.23 8.98
CA SER A 89 -16.14 4.88 8.40
C SER A 89 -14.73 4.29 8.24
N VAL A 90 -13.69 5.12 8.16
CA VAL A 90 -12.28 4.68 8.00
C VAL A 90 -11.55 4.60 9.35
N PHE A 91 -11.84 5.51 10.29
CA PHE A 91 -11.16 5.59 11.59
C PHE A 91 -12.14 5.65 12.79
N PRO A 92 -12.93 4.60 13.03
CA PRO A 92 -14.00 4.62 14.04
C PRO A 92 -13.50 4.67 15.50
N LYS A 93 -12.23 4.35 15.76
CA LYS A 93 -11.66 4.27 17.13
C LYS A 93 -11.14 5.59 17.70
N TYR A 94 -11.17 6.68 16.94
CA TYR A 94 -10.61 7.98 17.34
C TYR A 94 -11.70 9.06 17.57
N PHE A 95 -12.96 8.65 17.65
CA PHE A 95 -14.12 9.49 17.97
C PHE A 95 -14.98 8.84 19.06
#